data_AF-A0A951GIH4-F1
#
_entry.id   AF-A0A951GIH4-F1
#
_cell.length_a   1.000
_cell.length_b   1.000
_cell.length_c   1.000
_cell.angle_alpha   90.00
_cell.angle_beta   90.00
_cell.angle_gamma   90.00
#
_symmetry.space_group_name_H-M   'P 1'
#
loop_
_entity.id
_entity.type
_entity.pdbx_description
1 polymer ?
#
loop_
_entity_poly.entity_id
_entity_poly.type
_entity_poly.pdbx_seq_one_letter_code
_entity_poly.pdbx_strand_id
1 'polypeptide(L)' 'PGEIYAITIELFPTGNLFRRGHRLRLDIASSNFPHFDINANSGEDEGKMEHPRLAHNRVFIDAARPSHLILPIIPSWA' A
#
# COMPACT_ATOMS: atom_id res chain seq x y z
N PRO A 1 18.91 -4.16 4.73
CA PRO A 1 18.20 -2.86 4.78
C PRO A 1 18.71 -1.91 3.70
N GLY A 2 17.84 -1.09 3.09
CA GLY A 2 18.23 -0.09 2.09
C GLY A 2 18.21 -0.57 0.63
N GLU A 3 18.04 -1.87 0.39
CA GLU A 3 17.73 -2.39 -0.94
C GLU A 3 16.32 -1.94 -1.35
N ILE A 4 16.16 -1.57 -2.62
CA ILE A 4 14.90 -1.09 -3.18
C ILE A 4 14.20 -2.27 -3.84
N TYR A 5 12.95 -2.51 -3.45
CA TYR A 5 12.13 -3.57 -4.03
C TYR A 5 10.91 -2.97 -4.75
N ALA A 6 10.57 -3.57 -5.89
CA ALA A 6 9.25 -3.42 -6.49
C ALA A 6 8.34 -4.50 -5.88
N ILE A 7 7.20 -4.08 -5.34
CA ILE A 7 6.19 -4.97 -4.78
C ILE A 7 4.85 -4.72 -5.45
N THR A 8 4.03 -5.78 -5.55
CA THR A 8 2.65 -5.69 -5.99
C THR A 8 1.75 -5.91 -4.79
N ILE A 9 0.83 -4.98 -4.55
CA ILE A 9 -0.22 -5.11 -3.53
C ILE A 9 -1.54 -5.26 -4.27
N GLU A 10 -2.18 -6.42 -4.12
CA GLU A 10 -3.52 -6.66 -4.65
C GLU A 10 -4.56 -6.05 -3.71
N LEU A 11 -5.40 -5.15 -4.24
CA LEU A 11 -6.47 -4.51 -3.48
C LEU A 11 -7.75 -5.32 -3.58
N PHE A 12 -8.54 -5.33 -2.50
CA PHE A 12 -9.88 -5.90 -2.54
C PHE A 12 -10.75 -5.23 -3.61
N PRO A 13 -11.65 -5.98 -4.27
CA PRO A 13 -12.49 -5.45 -5.33
C PRO A 13 -13.41 -4.35 -4.82
N THR A 14 -13.56 -3.28 -5.60
CA THR A 14 -14.47 -2.18 -5.32
C THR A 14 -15.04 -1.60 -6.62
N GLY A 15 -16.22 -0.99 -6.54
CA GLY A 15 -16.87 -0.28 -7.64
C GLY A 15 -17.40 1.06 -7.12
N ASN A 16 -16.95 2.17 -7.71
CA ASN A 16 -17.38 3.49 -7.30
C ASN A 16 -17.44 4.46 -8.48
N LEU A 17 -18.50 5.26 -8.54
CA LEU A 17 -18.60 6.39 -9.46
C LEU A 17 -18.09 7.66 -8.79
N PHE A 18 -16.90 8.11 -9.19
CA PHE A 18 -16.38 9.41 -8.78
C PHE A 18 -17.05 10.52 -9.59
N ARG A 19 -18.04 11.19 -8.99
CA ARG A 19 -18.78 12.29 -9.61
C ARG A 19 -17.93 13.56 -9.69
N ARG A 20 -18.42 14.54 -10.45
CA ARG A 20 -17.82 15.88 -10.51
C ARG A 20 -17.63 16.44 -9.09
N GLY A 21 -16.42 16.92 -8.80
CA GLY A 21 -16.05 17.44 -7.49
C GLY A 21 -15.47 16.39 -6.53
N HIS A 22 -15.66 15.10 -6.79
CA HIS A 22 -15.00 14.04 -6.01
C HIS A 22 -13.52 13.92 -6.38
N ARG A 23 -12.74 13.35 -5.46
CA ARG A 23 -11.33 13.03 -5.67
C ARG A 23 -11.08 11.60 -5.23
N LEU A 24 -10.18 10.93 -5.93
CA LEU A 24 -9.58 9.67 -5.49
C LEU A 24 -8.35 10.00 -4.65
N ARG A 25 -8.22 9.34 -3.50
CA ARG A 25 -7.07 9.43 -2.60
C ARG A 25 -6.57 8.02 -2.33
N LEU A 26 -5.25 7.84 -2.40
CA LEU A 26 -4.56 6.64 -1.95
C LEU A 26 -3.80 6.97 -0.68
N ASP A 27 -4.09 6.24 0.39
CA ASP A 27 -3.32 6.29 1.64
C ASP A 27 -2.37 5.11 1.71
N ILE A 28 -1.10 5.39 1.99
CA ILE A 28 -0.05 4.38 2.11
C ILE A 28 0.47 4.43 3.54
N ALA A 29 0.43 3.28 4.21
CA ALA A 29 0.96 3.08 5.54
C ALA A 29 1.60 1.68 5.62
N SER A 30 2.46 1.47 6.62
CA SER A 30 3.09 0.17 6.87
C SER A 30 2.37 -0.66 7.94
N SER A 31 1.11 -0.32 8.25
CA SER A 31 0.28 -1.03 9.23
C SER A 31 -1.20 -0.70 9.06
N ASN A 32 -2.08 -1.65 9.39
CA ASN A 32 -3.53 -1.45 9.45
C ASN A 32 -4.11 -2.23 10.64
N PHE A 33 -3.69 -1.89 11.85
CA PHE A 33 -4.19 -2.52 13.07
C PHE A 33 -5.56 -1.91 13.45
N PRO A 34 -6.55 -2.69 13.92
CA PRO A 34 -6.50 -4.12 14.26
C PRO A 34 -6.92 -5.06 13.13
N HIS A 35 -7.06 -4.57 11.90
CA HIS A 35 -7.46 -5.42 10.77
C HIS A 35 -6.39 -6.46 10.41
N PHE A 36 -5.11 -6.07 10.50
CA PHE A 36 -3.96 -6.97 10.43
C PHE A 36 -3.07 -6.79 11.67
N ASP A 37 -2.41 -7.87 12.07
CA ASP A 37 -1.40 -7.83 13.13
C ASP A 37 -0.21 -6.94 12.75
N ILE A 38 0.49 -6.44 13.76
CA ILE A 38 1.63 -5.54 13.59
C ILE A 38 2.87 -6.36 13.18
N ASN A 39 3.55 -5.93 12.11
CA ASN A 39 4.88 -6.45 11.79
C ASN A 39 5.92 -5.85 12.75
N ALA A 40 6.63 -6.69 13.50
CA ALA A 40 7.71 -6.29 14.41
C ALA A 40 8.88 -5.58 13.72
N ASN A 41 9.04 -5.76 12.41
CA ASN A 41 10.18 -5.32 11.60
C ASN A 41 11.53 -5.88 12.10
N SER A 42 11.52 -6.99 12.82
CA SER A 42 12.71 -7.64 13.39
C SER A 42 13.28 -8.74 12.50
N GLY A 43 12.47 -9.28 11.57
CA GLY A 43 12.79 -10.46 10.76
C GLY A 43 12.54 -11.78 11.50
N GLU A 44 11.98 -11.74 12.70
CA GLU A 44 11.49 -12.91 13.43
C GLU A 44 10.24 -13.50 12.74
N ASP A 45 9.89 -14.73 13.11
CA ASP A 45 8.68 -15.38 12.57
C ASP A 45 7.42 -14.54 12.82
N GLU A 46 6.46 -14.66 11.91
CA GLU A 46 5.18 -13.96 12.00
C GLU A 46 4.48 -14.23 13.34
N GLY A 47 3.93 -13.18 13.95
CA GLY A 47 3.30 -13.24 15.28
C GLY A 47 4.26 -13.17 16.46
N LYS A 48 5.58 -13.26 16.26
CA LYS A 48 6.57 -12.97 17.31
C LYS A 48 6.83 -11.46 17.41
N MET A 49 6.86 -10.97 18.65
CA MET A 49 7.04 -9.54 18.98
C MET A 49 8.09 -9.35 20.08
N GLU A 50 9.10 -10.21 20.14
CA GLU A 50 10.11 -10.16 21.21
C GLU A 50 11.05 -8.96 21.07
N HIS A 51 11.43 -8.61 19.83
CA HIS A 51 12.41 -7.55 19.57
C HIS A 51 11.94 -6.55 18.52
N PRO A 52 10.82 -5.83 18.74
CA PRO A 52 10.29 -4.89 17.75
C PRO A 52 11.29 -3.78 17.44
N ARG A 53 11.36 -3.41 16.15
CA ARG A 53 12.28 -2.38 15.65
C ARG A 53 11.49 -1.31 14.89
N LEU A 54 11.88 -0.05 15.08
CA LEU A 54 11.36 1.05 14.28
C LEU A 54 11.86 0.90 12.83
N ALA A 55 10.93 0.87 11.88
CA ALA A 55 11.24 0.87 10.45
C ALA A 55 11.05 2.26 9.83
N HIS A 56 12.06 2.73 9.10
CA HIS A 56 11.96 3.94 8.28
C HIS A 56 11.63 3.55 6.84
N ASN A 57 10.34 3.39 6.58
CA ASN A 57 9.84 3.03 5.25
C ASN A 57 9.87 4.23 4.30
N ARG A 58 10.17 3.96 3.02
CA ARG A 58 10.18 4.97 1.95
C ARG A 58 9.50 4.41 0.71
N VAL A 59 8.61 5.20 0.13
CA VAL A 59 8.01 4.94 -1.18
C VAL A 59 8.64 5.89 -2.18
N PHE A 60 9.08 5.35 -3.32
CA PHE A 60 9.63 6.14 -4.42
C PHE A 60 8.55 6.38 -5.47
N ILE A 61 8.42 7.61 -5.95
CA ILE A 61 7.38 8.04 -6.92
C ILE A 61 7.98 8.90 -8.03
N ASP A 62 9.25 8.67 -8.36
CA ASP A 62 9.98 9.40 -9.39
C ASP A 62 9.96 8.66 -10.74
N ALA A 63 10.41 9.31 -11.81
CA ALA A 63 10.37 8.76 -13.15
C ALA A 63 11.19 7.46 -13.32
N ALA A 64 12.26 7.27 -12.54
CA ALA A 64 13.04 6.04 -12.57
C ALA A 64 12.40 4.91 -11.73
N ARG A 65 11.55 5.26 -10.77
CA ARG A 65 10.80 4.35 -9.88
C ARG A 65 9.32 4.75 -9.82
N PRO A 66 8.55 4.50 -10.89
CA PRO A 66 7.20 5.02 -11.02
C PRO A 66 6.19 4.13 -10.29
N SER A 67 6.18 4.15 -8.95
CA SER A 67 5.09 3.52 -8.18
C SER A 67 3.75 4.13 -8.60
N HIS A 68 2.75 3.26 -8.84
CA HIS A 68 1.47 3.67 -9.42
C HIS A 68 0.33 2.80 -8.89
N LEU A 69 -0.90 3.32 -9.03
CA LEU A 69 -2.15 2.60 -8.77
C LEU A 69 -2.79 2.23 -10.11
N ILE A 70 -3.08 0.95 -10.31
CA ILE A 70 -3.79 0.47 -11.50
C ILE A 70 -5.28 0.44 -11.18
N LEU A 71 -6.08 1.16 -11.96
CA LEU A 71 -7.53 1.22 -11.80
C LEU A 71 -8.23 0.68 -13.05
N PRO A 72 -9.12 -0.32 -12.93
CA PRO A 72 -9.97 -0.73 -14.04
C PRO A 72 -11.05 0.33 -14.28
N ILE A 73 -10.85 1.20 -15.27
CA ILE A 73 -11.82 2.22 -15.65
C ILE A 73 -12.86 1.58 -16.56
N ILE A 74 -14.12 1.55 -16.10
CA ILE A 74 -15.24 1.14 -16.94
C ILE A 74 -15.61 2.33 -17.83
N PRO A 75 -15.54 2.21 -19.17
CA PRO A 75 -15.96 3.27 -20.06
C PRO A 75 -17.46 3.54 -19.85
N SER A 76 -17.89 4.77 -20.09
CA SER A 76 -19.31 5.13 -19.99
C SER A 76 -20.14 4.17 -20.84
N TRP A 77 -21.19 3.60 -20.24
CA TRP A 77 -22.22 2.94 -21.01
C TRP A 77 -22.86 4.00 -21.91
N ALA A 78 -22.78 3.79 -23.23
CA ALA A 78 -23.54 4.57 -24.20
C ALA A 78 -25.03 4.30 -24.04
#